data_AF-A0AAV9I132-F1
#
_entry.id   AF-A0AAV9I132-F1
#
_cell.length_a   1.000
_cell.length_b   1.000
_cell.length_c   1.000
_cell.angle_alpha   90.00
_cell.angle_beta   90.00
_cell.angle_gamma   90.00
#
_symmetry.space_group_name_H-M   'P 1'
#
loop_
_entity.id
_entity.type
_entity.pdbx_description
1 polymer ?
#
loop_
_entity_poly.entity_id
_entity_poly.type
_entity_poly.pdbx_seq_one_letter_code
_entity_poly.pdbx_strand_id
1 'polypeptide(L)'
;MGGEDALREPWKYFDLIGGTSTGGLIAIMIGQLKMSIPDCIESYGKLSQNVFGSKSFCAKVFGYYGATIVGGTEYHSKAFEKEVQKLLDHHLPLDQKKLLSQSTSISKAKLLLPLSLQAEYPKVFVAALQQEAANPILLTNYTTNHNSQFKHFAILEAARATSAASTIFEPLRVEVDGVASNFVDAGLGYNCPIHLVMNEARRIWGNRPFGCILSLGTGVQPDAPVGKNLKDVAMTCKDMATNAQRIANAFYLGLVGEDSELLEVYFRLNVDQGLASIRLDEYEKLSEVGARTTAYLDLHQKELDKICMQLKAPTPPTRSRGTR
;
A
#
# COMPACT_ATOMS: atom_id res chain seq x y z
N MET A 1 -10.51 -30.87 -13.81
CA MET A 1 -9.30 -30.51 -13.03
C MET A 1 -9.62 -29.28 -12.17
N GLY A 2 -10.58 -29.42 -11.26
CA GLY A 2 -11.04 -28.34 -10.40
C GLY A 2 -11.11 -28.86 -8.98
N GLY A 3 -10.69 -28.05 -8.01
CA GLY A 3 -10.78 -28.44 -6.60
C GLY A 3 -10.13 -27.46 -5.65
N GLU A 4 -8.82 -27.25 -5.75
CA GLU A 4 -8.06 -26.64 -4.63
C GLU A 4 -7.05 -25.53 -4.98
N ASP A 5 -6.62 -25.35 -6.24
CA ASP A 5 -5.54 -24.41 -6.61
C ASP A 5 -5.96 -23.18 -7.45
N ALA A 6 -7.25 -22.83 -7.45
CA ALA A 6 -7.65 -21.47 -7.79
C ALA A 6 -7.29 -20.55 -6.61
N LEU A 7 -6.02 -20.18 -6.52
CA LEU A 7 -5.46 -19.21 -5.56
C LEU A 7 -6.46 -18.07 -5.35
N ARG A 8 -6.99 -17.97 -4.12
CA ARG A 8 -8.11 -17.09 -3.79
C ARG A 8 -7.75 -15.63 -4.12
N GLU A 9 -8.36 -15.10 -5.18
CA GLU A 9 -8.18 -13.75 -5.70
C GLU A 9 -8.74 -12.71 -4.70
N PRO A 10 -7.90 -11.97 -3.95
CA PRO A 10 -8.38 -11.14 -2.84
C PRO A 10 -9.30 -10.00 -3.30
N TRP A 11 -9.14 -9.53 -4.54
CA TRP A 11 -10.00 -8.49 -5.14
C TRP A 11 -11.49 -8.86 -5.20
N LYS A 12 -11.83 -10.15 -5.05
CA LYS A 12 -13.21 -10.63 -4.97
C LYS A 12 -13.82 -10.58 -3.57
N TYR A 13 -13.00 -10.44 -2.53
CA TYR A 13 -13.44 -10.52 -1.13
C TYR A 13 -13.48 -9.17 -0.42
N PHE A 14 -12.78 -8.16 -0.95
CA PHE A 14 -12.68 -6.84 -0.32
C PHE A 14 -13.37 -5.78 -1.16
N ASP A 15 -14.31 -5.04 -0.57
CA ASP A 15 -14.97 -3.91 -1.23
C ASP A 15 -14.03 -2.69 -1.36
N LEU A 16 -13.10 -2.53 -0.42
CA LEU A 16 -12.12 -1.44 -0.34
C LEU A 16 -10.73 -2.00 0.00
N ILE A 17 -9.73 -1.61 -0.76
CA ILE A 17 -8.32 -1.91 -0.52
C ILE A 17 -7.54 -0.59 -0.50
N GLY A 18 -6.93 -0.28 0.63
CA GLY A 18 -6.14 0.94 0.84
C GLY A 18 -4.74 0.62 1.32
N GLY A 19 -3.74 1.33 0.79
CA GLY A 19 -2.35 1.08 1.16
C GLY A 19 -1.47 2.33 1.13
N THR A 20 -0.40 2.29 1.94
CA THR A 20 0.68 3.29 1.99
C THR A 20 1.99 2.60 1.64
N SER A 21 2.92 3.33 1.00
CA SER A 21 4.22 2.80 0.59
C SER A 21 4.11 1.48 -0.21
N THR A 22 4.92 0.48 0.13
CA THR A 22 4.79 -0.89 -0.41
C THR A 22 3.37 -1.45 -0.32
N GLY A 23 2.62 -1.14 0.73
CA GLY A 23 1.20 -1.52 0.84
C GLY A 23 0.32 -0.90 -0.24
N GLY A 24 0.65 0.32 -0.70
CA GLY A 24 0.01 0.96 -1.85
C GLY A 24 0.30 0.25 -3.17
N LEU A 25 1.55 -0.19 -3.37
CA LEU A 25 1.91 -1.03 -4.52
C LEU A 25 1.15 -2.36 -4.52
N ILE A 26 1.07 -3.01 -3.37
CA ILE A 26 0.32 -4.26 -3.21
C ILE A 26 -1.18 -4.03 -3.47
N ALA A 27 -1.74 -2.90 -3.01
CA ALA A 27 -3.13 -2.52 -3.29
C ALA A 27 -3.39 -2.35 -4.80
N ILE A 28 -2.45 -1.74 -5.54
CA ILE A 28 -2.50 -1.67 -7.00
C ILE A 28 -2.45 -3.08 -7.61
N MET A 29 -1.46 -3.90 -7.24
CA MET A 29 -1.29 -5.24 -7.84
C MET A 29 -2.53 -6.12 -7.63
N ILE A 30 -3.02 -6.19 -6.39
CA ILE A 30 -4.15 -7.06 -6.04
C ILE A 30 -5.47 -6.49 -6.55
N GLY A 31 -5.76 -5.21 -6.27
CA GLY A 31 -7.07 -4.63 -6.52
C GLY A 31 -7.23 -4.02 -7.90
N GLN A 32 -6.26 -3.20 -8.34
CA GLN A 32 -6.33 -2.50 -9.62
C GLN A 32 -5.97 -3.41 -10.80
N LEU A 33 -4.99 -4.29 -10.62
CA LEU A 33 -4.50 -5.19 -11.67
C LEU A 33 -5.05 -6.61 -11.54
N LYS A 34 -5.82 -6.91 -10.48
CA LYS A 34 -6.46 -8.22 -10.25
C LYS A 34 -5.45 -9.38 -10.26
N MET A 35 -4.20 -9.13 -9.88
CA MET A 35 -3.14 -10.14 -9.88
C MET A 35 -3.39 -11.23 -8.84
N SER A 36 -2.96 -12.45 -9.17
CA SER A 36 -2.94 -13.54 -8.20
C SER A 36 -1.89 -13.27 -7.11
N ILE A 37 -2.06 -13.85 -5.92
CA ILE A 37 -1.07 -13.69 -4.83
C ILE A 37 0.33 -14.17 -5.24
N PRO A 38 0.52 -15.32 -5.91
CA PRO A 38 1.84 -15.73 -6.38
C PRO A 38 2.46 -14.74 -7.37
N ASP A 39 1.68 -14.22 -8.33
CA ASP A 39 2.17 -13.22 -9.29
C ASP A 39 2.59 -11.93 -8.56
N CYS A 40 1.83 -11.52 -7.53
CA CYS A 40 2.20 -10.37 -6.69
C CYS A 40 3.53 -10.60 -5.98
N ILE A 41 3.72 -11.77 -5.34
CA ILE A 41 4.97 -12.11 -4.63
C ILE A 41 6.15 -12.12 -5.60
N GLU A 42 6.01 -12.79 -6.76
CA GLU A 42 7.05 -12.86 -7.77
C GLU A 42 7.39 -11.47 -8.34
N SER A 43 6.37 -10.71 -8.71
CA SER A 43 6.53 -9.37 -9.31
C SER A 43 7.16 -8.39 -8.31
N TYR A 44 6.73 -8.42 -7.05
CA TYR A 44 7.35 -7.61 -6.01
C TYR A 44 8.80 -8.03 -5.74
N GLY A 45 9.09 -9.33 -5.73
CA GLY A 45 10.46 -9.84 -5.63
C GLY A 45 11.37 -9.28 -6.72
N LYS A 46 10.96 -9.37 -7.98
CA LYS A 46 11.70 -8.81 -9.13
C LYS A 46 11.83 -7.29 -9.05
N LEU A 47 10.74 -6.59 -8.72
CA LEU A 47 10.75 -5.13 -8.59
C LEU A 47 11.74 -4.70 -7.51
N SER A 48 11.67 -5.29 -6.31
CA SER A 48 12.56 -4.96 -5.19
C SER A 48 14.03 -5.23 -5.54
N GLN A 49 14.34 -6.36 -6.16
CA GLN A 49 15.70 -6.70 -6.61
C GLN A 49 16.23 -5.68 -7.61
N ASN A 50 15.45 -5.34 -8.64
CA ASN A 50 15.90 -4.46 -9.71
C ASN A 50 16.01 -2.99 -9.26
N VAL A 51 15.17 -2.59 -8.32
CA VAL A 51 15.16 -1.23 -7.77
C VAL A 51 16.27 -1.03 -6.74
N PHE A 52 16.43 -1.97 -5.80
CA PHE A 52 17.39 -1.84 -4.70
C PHE A 52 18.78 -2.45 -5.02
N GLY A 53 18.89 -3.25 -6.08
CA GLY A 53 20.16 -3.82 -6.55
C GLY A 53 21.10 -2.82 -7.25
N SER A 54 20.63 -1.61 -7.58
CA SER A 54 21.47 -0.58 -8.22
C SER A 54 21.33 0.79 -7.57
N LYS A 55 22.32 1.15 -6.74
CA LYS A 55 22.42 2.48 -6.12
C LYS A 55 22.59 3.60 -7.14
N SER A 56 22.11 4.78 -6.79
CA SER A 56 22.26 5.98 -7.61
C SER A 56 23.72 6.39 -7.83
N PHE A 57 24.01 7.10 -8.92
CA PHE A 57 25.35 7.65 -9.16
C PHE A 57 25.82 8.55 -8.00
N CYS A 58 24.95 9.42 -7.49
CA CYS A 58 25.27 10.29 -6.36
C CYS A 58 25.63 9.48 -5.10
N ALA A 59 24.87 8.42 -4.80
CA ALA A 59 25.15 7.53 -3.68
C ALA A 59 26.46 6.74 -3.87
N LYS A 60 26.83 6.40 -5.11
CA LYS A 60 28.10 5.72 -5.44
C LYS A 60 29.31 6.65 -5.33
N VAL A 61 29.19 7.91 -5.74
CA VAL A 61 30.33 8.86 -5.81
C VAL A 61 30.58 9.57 -4.48
N PHE A 62 29.54 10.08 -3.84
CA PHE A 62 29.70 10.92 -2.64
C PHE A 62 29.47 10.14 -1.34
N GLY A 63 29.17 8.84 -1.45
CA GLY A 63 28.60 8.08 -0.35
C GLY A 63 27.23 8.62 0.06
N TYR A 64 26.59 7.94 1.00
CA TYR A 64 25.24 8.29 1.45
C TYR A 64 25.16 9.73 2.00
N TYR A 65 26.02 10.09 2.95
CA TYR A 65 26.03 11.43 3.57
C TYR A 65 26.28 12.55 2.55
N GLY A 66 27.18 12.32 1.59
CA GLY A 66 27.46 13.31 0.55
C GLY A 66 26.33 13.43 -0.46
N ALA A 67 25.61 12.35 -0.78
CA ALA A 67 24.44 12.39 -1.65
C ALA A 67 23.31 13.26 -1.05
N THR A 68 22.97 13.09 0.23
CA THR A 68 21.92 13.89 0.89
C THR A 68 22.29 15.37 1.01
N ILE A 69 23.56 15.69 1.28
CA ILE A 69 24.05 17.08 1.33
C ILE A 69 23.88 17.80 -0.01
N VAL A 70 24.02 17.08 -1.13
CA VAL A 70 23.81 17.64 -2.48
C VAL A 70 22.37 17.44 -2.99
N GLY A 71 21.44 17.03 -2.13
CA GLY A 71 20.03 16.82 -2.49
C GLY A 71 19.74 15.57 -3.33
N GLY A 72 20.66 14.62 -3.39
CA GLY A 72 20.50 13.33 -4.08
C GLY A 72 19.86 12.24 -3.21
N THR A 73 19.39 11.17 -3.85
CA THR A 73 18.71 10.04 -3.18
C THR A 73 19.49 8.74 -3.33
N GLU A 74 19.20 7.74 -2.49
CA GLU A 74 19.96 6.48 -2.52
C GLU A 74 19.69 5.65 -3.79
N TYR A 75 18.47 5.71 -4.34
CA TYR A 75 18.04 4.94 -5.50
C TYR A 75 17.46 5.80 -6.62
N HIS A 76 17.51 5.28 -7.86
CA HIS A 76 17.00 5.96 -9.05
C HIS A 76 15.50 5.72 -9.24
N SER A 77 14.72 6.80 -9.23
CA SER A 77 13.29 6.80 -9.58
C SER A 77 13.01 6.14 -10.94
N LYS A 78 13.89 6.36 -11.94
CA LYS A 78 13.75 5.77 -13.28
C LYS A 78 13.82 4.23 -13.28
N ALA A 79 14.60 3.62 -12.39
CA ALA A 79 14.66 2.16 -12.28
C ALA A 79 13.31 1.63 -11.77
N PHE A 80 12.77 2.27 -10.74
CA PHE A 80 11.43 1.96 -10.22
C PHE A 80 10.34 2.14 -11.29
N GLU A 81 10.33 3.27 -12.00
CA GLU A 81 9.35 3.54 -13.06
C GLU A 81 9.41 2.48 -14.15
N LYS A 82 10.62 2.05 -14.54
CA LYS A 82 10.82 0.98 -15.52
C LYS A 82 10.28 -0.36 -15.04
N GLU A 83 10.45 -0.72 -13.77
CA GLU A 83 9.92 -1.98 -13.25
C GLU A 83 8.40 -1.95 -13.09
N VAL A 84 7.83 -0.83 -12.65
CA VAL A 84 6.36 -0.65 -12.63
C VAL A 84 5.80 -0.69 -14.05
N GLN A 85 6.48 -0.07 -15.01
CA GLN A 85 6.12 -0.12 -16.42
C GLN A 85 6.09 -1.57 -16.94
N LYS A 86 7.13 -2.36 -16.68
CA LYS A 86 7.13 -3.80 -17.02
C LYS A 86 5.99 -4.53 -16.34
N LEU A 87 5.72 -4.25 -15.07
CA LEU A 87 4.62 -4.88 -14.34
C LEU A 87 3.27 -4.61 -15.04
N LEU A 88 3.04 -3.37 -15.49
CA LEU A 88 1.83 -3.02 -16.25
C LEU A 88 1.79 -3.73 -17.61
N ASP A 89 2.91 -3.84 -18.33
CA ASP A 89 2.98 -4.56 -19.61
C ASP A 89 2.43 -5.99 -19.49
N HIS A 90 2.87 -6.70 -18.44
CA HIS A 90 2.50 -8.09 -18.19
C HIS A 90 1.09 -8.23 -17.59
N HIS A 91 0.73 -7.39 -16.62
CA HIS A 91 -0.43 -7.64 -15.75
C HIS A 91 -1.61 -6.70 -15.93
N LEU A 92 -1.53 -5.65 -16.77
CA LEU A 92 -2.69 -4.77 -16.96
C LEU A 92 -3.89 -5.58 -17.53
N PRO A 93 -5.06 -5.56 -16.85
CA PRO A 93 -6.24 -6.31 -17.29
C PRO A 93 -6.70 -5.96 -18.70
N LEU A 94 -7.28 -6.93 -19.42
CA LEU A 94 -7.67 -6.77 -20.82
C LEU A 94 -8.73 -5.68 -21.05
N ASP A 95 -9.69 -5.56 -20.14
CA ASP A 95 -10.71 -4.51 -20.14
C ASP A 95 -10.08 -3.11 -20.02
N GLN A 96 -9.06 -2.94 -19.18
CA GLN A 96 -8.28 -1.71 -19.07
C GLN A 96 -7.38 -1.48 -20.28
N LYS A 97 -6.73 -2.53 -20.81
CA LYS A 97 -5.90 -2.45 -22.03
C LYS A 97 -6.72 -1.95 -23.23
N LYS A 98 -8.00 -2.34 -23.35
CA LYS A 98 -8.91 -1.86 -24.41
C LYS A 98 -9.24 -0.38 -24.32
N LEU A 99 -9.10 0.24 -23.15
CA LEU A 99 -9.32 1.67 -22.96
C LEU A 99 -8.12 2.52 -23.40
N LEU A 100 -6.93 1.91 -23.52
CA LEU A 100 -5.77 2.59 -24.07
C LEU A 100 -5.97 2.76 -25.57
N SER A 101 -5.88 4.00 -26.06
CA SER A 101 -5.84 4.21 -27.51
C SER A 101 -4.60 3.53 -28.09
N GLN A 102 -4.63 3.15 -29.37
CA GLN A 102 -3.52 2.48 -30.05
C GLN A 102 -2.19 3.27 -29.99
N SER A 103 -2.23 4.57 -29.70
CA SER A 103 -1.07 5.47 -29.59
C SER A 103 -0.69 5.81 -28.14
N THR A 104 -1.48 5.39 -27.14
CA THR A 104 -1.21 5.68 -25.73
C THR A 104 -0.28 4.65 -25.14
N SER A 105 0.93 5.08 -24.74
CA SER A 105 1.83 4.28 -23.92
C SER A 105 1.11 3.80 -22.66
N ILE A 106 1.25 2.52 -22.32
CA ILE A 106 0.65 1.92 -21.12
C ILE A 106 1.12 2.59 -19.82
N SER A 107 2.27 3.29 -19.83
CA SER A 107 2.70 4.18 -18.75
C SER A 107 1.67 5.26 -18.39
N LYS A 108 0.77 5.59 -19.34
CA LYS A 108 -0.32 6.56 -19.18
C LYS A 108 -1.66 5.90 -18.81
N ALA A 109 -1.70 4.59 -18.55
CA ALA A 109 -2.88 3.91 -18.05
C ALA A 109 -3.37 4.60 -16.77
N LYS A 110 -4.62 5.08 -16.80
CA LYS A 110 -5.19 5.86 -15.69
C LYS A 110 -5.51 4.95 -14.52
N LEU A 111 -5.26 5.47 -13.31
CA LEU A 111 -5.68 4.80 -12.09
C LEU A 111 -7.22 4.80 -11.99
N LEU A 112 -7.85 5.95 -12.26
CA LEU A 112 -9.30 6.08 -12.28
C LEU A 112 -9.92 5.21 -13.37
N LEU A 113 -10.75 4.25 -12.96
CA LEU A 113 -11.52 3.42 -13.87
C LEU A 113 -12.74 4.18 -14.41
N PRO A 114 -13.16 3.93 -15.66
CA PRO A 114 -14.45 4.40 -16.15
C PRO A 114 -15.60 3.86 -15.28
N LEU A 115 -16.71 4.60 -15.21
CA LEU A 115 -17.87 4.22 -14.38
C LEU A 115 -18.37 2.80 -14.65
N SER A 116 -18.30 2.33 -15.90
CA SER A 116 -18.69 0.97 -16.27
C SER A 116 -17.86 -0.12 -15.59
N LEU A 117 -16.57 0.12 -15.36
CA LEU A 117 -15.68 -0.84 -14.70
C LEU A 117 -15.63 -0.67 -13.17
N GLN A 118 -15.99 0.50 -12.63
CA GLN A 118 -15.92 0.73 -11.18
C GLN A 118 -16.79 -0.22 -10.35
N ALA A 119 -17.84 -0.82 -10.92
CA ALA A 119 -18.67 -1.83 -10.25
C ALA A 119 -18.06 -3.25 -10.30
N GLU A 120 -17.12 -3.49 -11.20
CA GLU A 120 -16.48 -4.80 -11.43
C GLU A 120 -15.14 -4.94 -10.69
N TYR A 121 -14.71 -3.88 -10.01
CA TYR A 121 -13.44 -3.79 -9.30
C TYR A 121 -13.67 -3.40 -7.84
N PRO A 122 -12.83 -3.89 -6.92
CA PRO A 122 -12.79 -3.31 -5.60
C PRO A 122 -12.38 -1.85 -5.69
N LYS A 123 -12.87 -1.03 -4.75
CA LYS A 123 -12.39 0.34 -4.61
C LYS A 123 -10.96 0.28 -4.11
N VAL A 124 -10.04 0.85 -4.85
CA VAL A 124 -8.62 0.91 -4.50
C VAL A 124 -8.24 2.35 -4.26
N PHE A 125 -7.52 2.60 -3.17
CA PHE A 125 -6.77 3.83 -3.02
C PHE A 125 -5.34 3.58 -2.57
N VAL A 126 -4.51 4.55 -2.91
CA VAL A 126 -3.13 4.62 -2.51
C VAL A 126 -2.90 5.96 -1.80
N ALA A 127 -2.28 5.93 -0.63
CA ALA A 127 -1.99 7.10 0.17
C ALA A 127 -0.62 7.71 -0.20
N ALA A 128 -0.61 9.00 -0.49
CA ALA A 128 0.60 9.81 -0.66
C ALA A 128 0.47 11.11 0.17
N LEU A 129 1.56 11.83 0.36
CA LEU A 129 1.56 13.16 0.96
C LEU A 129 1.86 14.21 -0.11
N GLN A 130 1.02 15.24 -0.19
CA GLN A 130 1.36 16.46 -0.93
C GLN A 130 2.30 17.29 -0.06
N GLN A 131 3.56 17.42 -0.48
CA GLN A 131 4.63 17.98 0.34
C GLN A 131 4.35 19.42 0.77
N GLU A 132 3.74 20.23 -0.08
CA GLU A 132 3.43 21.63 0.20
C GLU A 132 2.33 21.81 1.26
N ALA A 133 1.41 20.85 1.37
CA ALA A 133 0.27 20.92 2.29
C ALA A 133 0.45 20.05 3.53
N ALA A 134 1.44 19.14 3.54
CA ALA A 134 1.66 18.11 4.56
C ALA A 134 0.39 17.26 4.88
N ASN A 135 -0.55 17.21 3.94
CA ASN A 135 -1.81 16.49 4.07
C ASN A 135 -1.80 15.20 3.25
N PRO A 136 -2.40 14.11 3.77
CA PRO A 136 -2.55 12.89 3.00
C PRO A 136 -3.54 13.11 1.87
N ILE A 137 -3.21 12.59 0.69
CA ILE A 137 -4.11 12.49 -0.44
C ILE A 137 -4.39 11.01 -0.72
N LEU A 138 -5.60 10.73 -1.18
CA LEU A 138 -5.99 9.39 -1.61
C LEU A 138 -6.12 9.38 -3.13
N LEU A 139 -5.15 8.76 -3.80
CA LEU A 139 -5.19 8.50 -5.23
C LEU A 139 -6.05 7.24 -5.45
N THR A 140 -7.15 7.36 -6.17
CA THR A 140 -8.24 6.35 -6.15
C THR A 140 -8.56 5.84 -7.54
N ASN A 141 -9.00 4.58 -7.64
CA ASN A 141 -9.49 4.00 -8.90
C ASN A 141 -10.99 4.25 -9.15
N TYR A 142 -11.65 4.98 -8.27
CA TYR A 142 -13.07 5.32 -8.32
C TYR A 142 -13.28 6.82 -8.22
N THR A 143 -14.47 7.28 -8.61
CA THR A 143 -14.77 8.71 -8.55
C THR A 143 -15.03 9.16 -7.11
N THR A 144 -14.37 10.23 -6.69
CA THR A 144 -14.62 10.91 -5.40
C THR A 144 -14.84 12.40 -5.60
N ASN A 145 -15.54 13.03 -4.63
CA ASN A 145 -15.82 14.46 -4.63
C ASN A 145 -14.75 15.30 -3.91
N HIS A 146 -13.79 14.69 -3.22
CA HIS A 146 -12.85 15.39 -2.33
C HIS A 146 -11.40 15.37 -2.81
N ASN A 147 -11.09 14.55 -3.83
CA ASN A 147 -9.78 14.50 -4.51
C ASN A 147 -9.98 14.61 -6.03
N SER A 148 -10.94 15.40 -6.48
CA SER A 148 -11.32 15.48 -7.89
C SER A 148 -10.20 16.02 -8.79
N GLN A 149 -9.33 16.86 -8.24
CA GLN A 149 -8.14 17.38 -8.91
C GLN A 149 -7.13 16.26 -9.25
N PHE A 150 -7.12 15.16 -8.48
CA PHE A 150 -6.16 14.07 -8.67
C PHE A 150 -6.71 12.89 -9.50
N LYS A 151 -7.83 13.09 -10.22
CA LYS A 151 -8.46 12.06 -11.07
C LYS A 151 -7.62 11.62 -12.26
N HIS A 152 -6.60 12.39 -12.64
CA HIS A 152 -5.83 12.18 -13.85
C HIS A 152 -4.52 11.41 -13.65
N PHE A 153 -4.23 10.95 -12.44
CA PHE A 153 -3.03 10.16 -12.16
C PHE A 153 -3.03 8.85 -12.97
N ALA A 154 -1.89 8.55 -13.58
CA ALA A 154 -1.58 7.23 -14.10
C ALA A 154 -1.29 6.24 -12.95
N ILE A 155 -1.45 4.95 -13.21
CA ILE A 155 -1.11 3.90 -12.23
C ILE A 155 0.36 4.01 -11.82
N LEU A 156 1.25 4.26 -12.79
CA LEU A 156 2.67 4.48 -12.54
C LEU A 156 2.94 5.71 -11.66
N GLU A 157 2.24 6.82 -11.89
CA GLU A 157 2.37 8.03 -11.07
C GLU A 157 1.89 7.77 -9.63
N ALA A 158 0.77 7.06 -9.45
CA ALA A 158 0.31 6.70 -8.11
C ALA A 158 1.28 5.77 -7.37
N ALA A 159 1.84 4.77 -8.08
CA ALA A 159 2.89 3.91 -7.57
C ALA A 159 4.15 4.70 -7.19
N ARG A 160 4.54 5.70 -7.99
CA ARG A 160 5.68 6.58 -7.68
C ARG A 160 5.42 7.47 -6.49
N ALA A 161 4.27 8.11 -6.42
CA ALA A 161 3.90 9.01 -5.33
C ALA A 161 3.92 8.29 -3.99
N THR A 162 3.32 7.10 -3.92
CA THR A 162 3.26 6.36 -2.65
C THR A 162 4.59 5.78 -2.21
N SER A 163 5.49 5.47 -3.13
CA SER A 163 6.79 4.86 -2.80
C SER A 163 7.93 5.87 -2.73
N ALA A 164 7.66 7.17 -2.91
CA ALA A 164 8.65 8.23 -2.86
C ALA A 164 9.08 8.54 -1.41
N ALA A 165 9.62 7.53 -0.71
CA ALA A 165 10.07 7.65 0.66
C ALA A 165 11.29 8.57 0.73
N SER A 166 11.20 9.55 1.65
CA SER A 166 12.28 10.50 1.93
C SER A 166 13.59 9.75 2.14
N THR A 167 14.68 10.27 1.59
CA THR A 167 16.03 9.65 1.56
C THR A 167 16.21 8.44 0.63
N ILE A 168 15.13 7.76 0.22
CA ILE A 168 15.18 6.57 -0.65
C ILE A 168 14.98 6.96 -2.12
N PHE A 169 13.94 7.74 -2.42
CA PHE A 169 13.59 8.19 -3.77
C PHE A 169 13.29 9.68 -3.83
N GLU A 170 13.45 10.27 -5.00
CA GLU A 170 13.08 11.67 -5.25
C GLU A 170 11.54 11.81 -5.22
N PRO A 171 11.01 12.95 -4.73
CA PRO A 171 9.59 13.27 -4.81
C PRO A 171 9.08 13.19 -6.26
N LEU A 172 7.83 12.74 -6.43
CA LEU A 172 7.17 12.81 -7.73
C LEU A 172 6.60 14.21 -7.92
N ARG A 173 7.06 14.92 -8.95
CA ARG A 173 6.49 16.21 -9.34
C ARG A 173 5.41 16.00 -10.41
N VAL A 174 4.18 16.42 -10.12
CA VAL A 174 3.05 16.38 -11.08
C VAL A 174 2.42 17.77 -11.15
N GLU A 175 2.09 18.19 -12.37
CA GLU A 175 1.31 19.40 -12.60
C GLU A 175 -0.18 19.04 -12.68
N VAL A 176 -0.97 19.62 -11.77
CA VAL A 176 -2.42 19.41 -11.68
C VAL A 176 -3.08 20.78 -11.84
N ASP A 177 -3.95 20.93 -12.83
CA ASP A 177 -4.67 22.17 -13.12
C ASP A 177 -3.76 23.42 -13.22
N GLY A 178 -2.56 23.26 -13.82
CA GLY A 178 -1.58 24.33 -13.98
C GLY A 178 -0.72 24.60 -12.74
N VAL A 179 -0.88 23.83 -11.67
CA VAL A 179 -0.11 23.94 -10.42
C VAL A 179 0.78 22.72 -10.24
N ALA A 180 2.09 22.94 -10.24
CA ALA A 180 3.06 21.90 -9.91
C ALA A 180 3.05 21.60 -8.41
N SER A 181 2.87 20.33 -8.04
CA SER A 181 2.95 19.84 -6.66
C SER A 181 3.92 18.67 -6.55
N ASN A 182 4.55 18.53 -5.39
CA ASN A 182 5.42 17.39 -5.09
C ASN A 182 4.70 16.38 -4.21
N PHE A 183 4.83 15.10 -4.56
CA PHE A 183 4.22 13.99 -3.85
C PHE A 183 5.31 13.07 -3.30
N VAL A 184 5.18 12.73 -2.02
CA VAL A 184 6.09 11.85 -1.28
C VAL A 184 5.32 10.72 -0.60
N ASP A 185 6.04 9.70 -0.14
CA ASP A 185 5.47 8.57 0.60
C ASP A 185 4.76 9.06 1.88
N ALA A 186 3.54 8.59 2.10
CA ALA A 186 2.77 8.88 3.31
C ALA A 186 3.21 8.07 4.54
N GLY A 187 4.25 7.24 4.42
CA GLY A 187 4.83 6.48 5.52
C GLY A 187 5.26 7.34 6.71
N LEU A 188 5.56 8.62 6.49
CA LEU A 188 5.69 9.60 7.56
C LEU A 188 4.29 9.99 8.08
N GLY A 189 3.80 9.23 9.07
CA GLY A 189 2.55 9.54 9.79
C GLY A 189 1.31 8.77 9.35
N TYR A 190 1.31 8.16 8.16
CA TYR A 190 0.20 7.36 7.64
C TYR A 190 0.63 5.96 7.18
N ASN A 191 1.71 5.42 7.75
CA ASN A 191 2.21 4.08 7.41
C ASN A 191 1.27 2.94 7.84
N CYS A 192 0.34 3.22 8.77
CA CYS A 192 -0.84 2.39 9.00
C CYS A 192 -2.09 3.17 8.54
N PRO A 193 -2.62 2.94 7.33
CA PRO A 193 -3.71 3.73 6.78
C PRO A 193 -5.09 3.38 7.37
N ILE A 194 -5.18 2.73 8.54
CA ILE A 194 -6.45 2.21 9.09
C ILE A 194 -7.53 3.28 9.23
N HIS A 195 -7.17 4.46 9.73
CA HIS A 195 -8.09 5.59 9.84
C HIS A 195 -8.48 6.15 8.47
N LEU A 196 -7.55 6.17 7.50
CA LEU A 196 -7.86 6.59 6.13
C LEU A 196 -8.85 5.61 5.47
N VAL A 197 -8.62 4.30 5.60
CA VAL A 197 -9.50 3.24 5.09
C VAL A 197 -10.90 3.38 5.68
N MET A 198 -11.01 3.52 7.00
CA MET A 198 -12.31 3.65 7.66
C MET A 198 -13.06 4.92 7.29
N ASN A 199 -12.36 6.06 7.26
CA ASN A 199 -12.97 7.33 6.89
C ASN A 199 -13.45 7.29 5.45
N GLU A 200 -12.68 6.67 4.57
CA GLU A 200 -13.06 6.56 3.16
C GLU A 200 -14.20 5.57 2.93
N ALA A 201 -14.20 4.42 3.62
CA ALA A 201 -15.34 3.50 3.59
C ALA A 201 -16.63 4.18 4.06
N ARG A 202 -16.58 4.95 5.16
CA ARG A 202 -17.73 5.73 5.64
C ARG A 202 -18.14 6.83 4.67
N ARG A 203 -17.20 7.42 3.93
CA ARG A 203 -17.52 8.40 2.89
C ARG A 203 -18.27 7.76 1.71
N ILE A 204 -17.85 6.57 1.31
CA ILE A 204 -18.44 5.84 0.17
C ILE A 204 -19.81 5.26 0.54
N TRP A 205 -19.91 4.60 1.69
CA TRP A 205 -21.07 3.78 2.07
C TRP A 205 -21.85 4.30 3.28
N GLY A 206 -21.51 5.49 3.79
CA GLY A 206 -22.15 6.08 4.97
C GLY A 206 -21.91 5.25 6.23
N ASN A 207 -22.95 5.07 7.03
CA ASN A 207 -22.89 4.32 8.30
C ASN A 207 -23.16 2.82 8.12
N ARG A 208 -22.84 2.24 6.94
CA ARG A 208 -22.96 0.80 6.75
C ARG A 208 -22.00 0.07 7.71
N PRO A 209 -22.45 -0.96 8.44
CA PRO A 209 -21.55 -1.73 9.31
C PRO A 209 -20.46 -2.42 8.50
N PHE A 210 -19.27 -2.53 9.08
CA PHE A 210 -18.17 -3.30 8.49
C PHE A 210 -18.42 -4.80 8.71
N GLY A 211 -18.24 -5.60 7.66
CA GLY A 211 -18.26 -7.07 7.78
C GLY A 211 -16.90 -7.65 8.19
N CYS A 212 -15.82 -7.03 7.72
CA CYS A 212 -14.44 -7.41 8.05
C CYS A 212 -13.52 -6.22 7.79
N ILE A 213 -12.58 -5.99 8.71
CA ILE A 213 -11.46 -5.07 8.53
C ILE A 213 -10.18 -5.86 8.77
N LEU A 214 -9.44 -6.15 7.70
CA LEU A 214 -8.14 -6.79 7.79
C LEU A 214 -7.03 -5.76 7.60
N SER A 215 -6.24 -5.55 8.64
CA SER A 215 -5.06 -4.70 8.62
C SER A 215 -3.80 -5.56 8.59
N LEU A 216 -2.94 -5.35 7.61
CA LEU A 216 -1.69 -6.11 7.45
C LEU A 216 -0.50 -5.21 7.76
N GLY A 217 0.44 -5.71 8.57
CA GLY A 217 1.70 -5.04 8.89
C GLY A 217 2.90 -5.71 8.22
N THR A 218 3.98 -4.96 8.07
CA THR A 218 5.24 -5.42 7.46
C THR A 218 6.26 -5.87 8.51
N GLY A 219 5.81 -6.29 9.68
CA GLY A 219 6.63 -6.64 10.82
C GLY A 219 6.77 -5.52 11.85
N VAL A 220 7.18 -5.88 13.05
CA VAL A 220 7.51 -4.95 14.14
C VAL A 220 9.03 -4.88 14.30
N GLN A 221 9.57 -3.67 14.43
CA GLN A 221 10.92 -3.49 14.97
C GLN A 221 10.81 -3.30 16.49
N PRO A 222 11.50 -4.11 17.31
CA PRO A 222 11.56 -3.92 18.75
C PRO A 222 12.18 -2.55 19.04
N ASP A 223 11.82 -1.98 20.19
CA ASP A 223 12.38 -0.74 20.70
C ASP A 223 13.89 -0.91 20.98
N ALA A 224 14.71 -0.84 19.94
CA ALA A 224 16.15 -0.71 20.12
C ALA A 224 16.42 0.72 20.64
N PRO A 225 17.25 0.88 21.70
CA PRO A 225 17.82 2.18 22.02
C PRO A 225 18.41 2.78 20.75
N VAL A 226 18.19 4.07 20.50
CA VAL A 226 18.76 4.78 19.35
C VAL A 226 20.28 4.67 19.43
N GLY A 227 20.84 3.66 18.76
CA GLY A 227 22.27 3.51 18.59
C GLY A 227 22.74 4.61 17.63
N LYS A 228 23.79 5.34 18.01
CA LYS A 228 24.28 6.54 17.32
C LYS A 228 24.82 6.32 15.89
N ASN A 229 24.68 5.12 15.30
CA ASN A 229 25.35 4.71 14.06
C ASN A 229 24.43 4.03 13.02
N LEU A 230 23.11 4.23 13.05
CA LEU A 230 22.22 3.74 11.98
C LEU A 230 22.30 4.66 10.76
N LYS A 231 22.34 4.08 9.56
CA LYS A 231 22.19 4.82 8.29
C LYS A 231 20.76 5.33 8.16
N ASP A 232 20.56 6.50 7.55
CA ASP A 232 19.26 7.21 7.57
C ASP A 232 18.09 6.45 6.91
N VAL A 233 18.33 5.58 5.91
CA VAL A 233 17.27 4.71 5.37
C VAL A 233 16.79 3.71 6.42
N ALA A 234 17.70 3.16 7.22
CA ALA A 234 17.34 2.27 8.32
C ALA A 234 16.58 3.04 9.43
N MET A 235 16.94 4.31 9.68
CA MET A 235 16.20 5.17 10.61
C MET A 235 14.80 5.48 10.09
N THR A 236 14.67 5.86 8.81
CA THR A 236 13.37 6.10 8.15
C THR A 236 12.48 4.86 8.23
N CYS A 237 13.01 3.67 7.92
CA CYS A 237 12.27 2.42 8.02
C CYS A 237 11.83 2.11 9.45
N LYS A 238 12.72 2.35 10.43
CA LYS A 238 12.41 2.17 11.85
C LYS A 238 11.28 3.10 12.27
N ASP A 239 11.37 4.39 11.95
CA ASP A 239 10.38 5.39 12.32
C ASP A 239 9.01 5.08 11.70
N MET A 240 8.99 4.69 10.42
CA MET A 240 7.78 4.25 9.72
C MET A 240 7.15 3.01 10.39
N ALA A 241 7.96 2.00 10.74
CA ALA A 241 7.47 0.77 11.38
C ALA A 241 6.94 1.03 12.80
N THR A 242 7.70 1.78 13.61
CA THR A 242 7.28 2.17 14.97
C THR A 242 6.02 3.03 14.93
N ASN A 243 5.91 3.98 13.99
CA ASN A 243 4.71 4.79 13.80
C ASN A 243 3.50 3.94 13.42
N ALA A 244 3.64 3.01 12.47
CA ALA A 244 2.56 2.12 12.05
C ALA A 244 2.03 1.29 13.22
N GLN A 245 2.92 0.71 14.03
CA GLN A 245 2.53 -0.08 15.20
C GLN A 245 1.82 0.78 16.26
N ARG A 246 2.30 2.01 16.51
CA ARG A 246 1.66 2.95 17.43
C ARG A 246 0.23 3.30 17.00
N ILE A 247 0.03 3.60 15.71
CA ILE A 247 -1.31 3.90 15.17
C ILE A 247 -2.23 2.68 15.29
N ALA A 248 -1.75 1.49 14.93
CA ALA A 248 -2.54 0.26 15.03
C ALA A 248 -2.94 -0.06 16.49
N ASN A 249 -2.03 0.13 17.45
CA ASN A 249 -2.30 -0.06 18.87
C ASN A 249 -3.31 0.97 19.40
N ALA A 250 -3.14 2.25 19.06
CA ALA A 250 -4.06 3.30 19.47
C ALA A 250 -5.47 3.06 18.91
N PHE A 251 -5.55 2.62 17.64
CA PHE A 251 -6.81 2.23 17.03
C PHE A 251 -7.48 1.07 17.77
N TYR A 252 -6.75 -0.01 18.04
CA TYR A 252 -7.26 -1.16 18.78
C TYR A 252 -7.75 -0.78 20.19
N LEU A 253 -6.98 0.01 20.94
CA LEU A 253 -7.38 0.46 22.28
C LEU A 253 -8.65 1.31 22.26
N GLY A 254 -8.82 2.16 21.24
CA GLY A 254 -10.06 2.91 21.03
C GLY A 254 -11.26 1.98 20.82
N LEU A 255 -11.12 0.93 20.01
CA LEU A 255 -12.19 -0.06 19.80
C LEU A 255 -12.58 -0.80 21.09
N VAL A 256 -11.58 -1.21 21.89
CA VAL A 256 -11.83 -1.89 23.18
C VAL A 256 -12.63 -1.00 24.14
N GLY A 257 -12.39 0.30 24.11
CA GLY A 257 -13.08 1.26 24.98
C GLY A 257 -14.47 1.69 24.49
N GLU A 258 -14.71 1.70 23.17
CA GLU A 258 -15.83 2.45 22.59
C GLU A 258 -16.70 1.69 21.58
N ASP A 259 -16.18 0.64 20.91
CA ASP A 259 -16.88 0.01 19.79
C ASP A 259 -16.64 -1.51 19.73
N SER A 260 -17.36 -2.25 20.58
CA SER A 260 -17.25 -3.71 20.68
C SER A 260 -17.74 -4.43 19.42
N GLU A 261 -18.70 -3.87 18.69
CA GLU A 261 -19.17 -4.45 17.41
C GLU A 261 -18.05 -4.40 16.36
N LEU A 262 -17.35 -3.25 16.26
CA LEU A 262 -16.24 -3.10 15.32
C LEU A 262 -15.01 -3.93 15.74
N LEU A 263 -14.80 -4.11 17.04
CA LEU A 263 -13.73 -4.96 17.57
C LEU A 263 -13.86 -6.43 17.10
N GLU A 264 -15.08 -6.95 16.99
CA GLU A 264 -15.33 -8.34 16.56
C GLU A 264 -14.99 -8.60 15.08
N VAL A 265 -14.95 -7.56 14.26
CA VAL A 265 -14.69 -7.64 12.83
C VAL A 265 -13.33 -7.03 12.43
N TYR A 266 -12.56 -6.53 13.39
CA TYR A 266 -11.22 -5.98 13.17
C TYR A 266 -10.13 -7.01 13.47
N PHE A 267 -9.25 -7.23 12.49
CA PHE A 267 -8.13 -8.15 12.58
C PHE A 267 -6.84 -7.44 12.16
N ARG A 268 -5.76 -7.67 12.91
CA ARG A 268 -4.43 -7.13 12.61
C ARG A 268 -3.41 -8.25 12.60
N LEU A 269 -2.92 -8.60 11.41
CA LEU A 269 -1.81 -9.53 11.26
C LEU A 269 -0.52 -8.73 11.11
N ASN A 270 0.42 -8.93 12.03
CA ASN A 270 1.72 -8.27 11.98
C ASN A 270 2.78 -9.15 12.65
N VAL A 271 3.80 -9.57 11.91
CA VAL A 271 4.85 -10.44 12.44
C VAL A 271 5.62 -9.71 13.53
N ASP A 272 5.57 -10.24 14.75
CA ASP A 272 6.05 -9.59 15.96
C ASP A 272 7.49 -9.98 16.32
N GLN A 273 8.03 -11.05 15.72
CA GLN A 273 9.38 -11.54 15.99
C GLN A 273 10.15 -11.86 14.71
N GLY A 274 11.45 -11.55 14.71
CA GLY A 274 12.39 -12.00 13.67
C GLY A 274 12.45 -11.18 12.38
N LEU A 275 11.55 -10.20 12.16
CA LEU A 275 11.66 -9.25 11.04
C LEU A 275 12.35 -7.93 11.40
N ALA A 276 12.57 -7.72 12.70
CA ALA A 276 13.18 -6.54 13.32
C ALA A 276 14.42 -5.97 12.62
N SER A 277 15.30 -6.84 12.15
CA SER A 277 16.61 -6.51 11.60
C SER A 277 16.63 -6.41 10.08
N ILE A 278 15.50 -6.67 9.41
CA ILE A 278 15.38 -6.65 7.96
C ILE A 278 14.94 -5.25 7.52
N ARG A 279 15.74 -4.63 6.65
CA ARG A 279 15.46 -3.28 6.11
C ARG A 279 14.69 -3.35 4.79
N LEU A 280 14.04 -2.25 4.43
CA LEU A 280 13.21 -2.16 3.22
C LEU A 280 13.97 -2.51 1.93
N ASP A 281 15.24 -2.12 1.84
CA ASP A 281 16.09 -2.33 0.67
C ASP A 281 16.84 -3.67 0.67
N GLU A 282 16.68 -4.51 1.70
CA GLU A 282 17.31 -5.84 1.80
C GLU A 282 16.51 -6.92 1.07
N TYR A 283 16.31 -6.75 -0.25
CA TYR A 283 15.55 -7.67 -1.11
C TYR A 283 16.10 -9.12 -1.09
N GLU A 284 17.37 -9.30 -0.74
CA GLU A 284 18.04 -10.60 -0.61
C GLU A 284 17.49 -11.45 0.54
N LYS A 285 16.82 -10.81 1.52
CA LYS A 285 16.24 -11.47 2.71
C LYS A 285 14.77 -11.85 2.55
N LEU A 286 14.19 -11.74 1.36
CA LEU A 286 12.77 -12.09 1.14
C LEU A 286 12.43 -13.54 1.50
N SER A 287 13.38 -14.47 1.35
CA SER A 287 13.22 -15.87 1.80
C SER A 287 13.11 -15.98 3.33
N GLU A 288 13.93 -15.23 4.06
CA GLU A 288 13.85 -15.13 5.53
C GLU A 288 12.52 -14.51 5.96
N VAL A 289 12.09 -13.42 5.31
CA VAL A 289 10.78 -12.81 5.55
C VAL A 289 9.65 -13.83 5.38
N GLY A 290 9.70 -14.62 4.30
CA GLY A 290 8.75 -15.69 4.05
C GLY A 290 8.72 -16.73 5.17
N ALA A 291 9.88 -17.26 5.56
CA ALA A 291 9.99 -18.26 6.62
C ALA A 291 9.47 -17.75 7.98
N ARG A 292 9.80 -16.51 8.36
CA ARG A 292 9.31 -15.88 9.61
C ARG A 292 7.80 -15.64 9.56
N THR A 293 7.28 -15.23 8.42
CA THR A 293 5.84 -15.03 8.22
C THR A 293 5.09 -16.36 8.32
N THR A 294 5.59 -17.43 7.70
CA THR A 294 4.99 -18.78 7.84
C THR A 294 4.96 -19.22 9.30
N ALA A 295 6.07 -19.10 10.02
CA ALA A 295 6.11 -19.46 11.44
C ALA A 295 5.12 -18.63 12.30
N TYR A 296 4.96 -17.34 11.99
CA TYR A 296 3.95 -16.51 12.63
C TYR A 296 2.52 -17.00 12.32
N LEU A 297 2.21 -17.30 11.06
CA LEU A 297 0.89 -17.76 10.64
C LEU A 297 0.54 -19.13 11.25
N ASP A 298 1.50 -20.03 11.41
CA ASP A 298 1.32 -21.33 12.07
C ASP A 298 0.83 -21.18 13.53
N LEU A 299 1.24 -20.10 14.21
CA LEU A 299 0.80 -19.78 15.57
C LEU A 299 -0.58 -19.09 15.62
N HIS A 300 -1.04 -18.53 14.50
CA HIS A 300 -2.25 -17.71 14.42
C HIS A 300 -3.40 -18.37 13.63
N GLN A 301 -3.37 -19.70 13.42
CA GLN A 301 -4.37 -20.43 12.64
C GLN A 301 -5.83 -20.15 13.06
N LYS A 302 -6.10 -20.07 14.37
CA LYS A 302 -7.45 -19.76 14.88
C LYS A 302 -7.94 -18.36 14.48
N GLU A 303 -7.04 -17.39 14.39
CA GLU A 303 -7.37 -16.04 13.93
C GLU A 303 -7.60 -16.03 12.42
N LEU A 304 -6.77 -16.74 11.65
CA LEU A 304 -6.93 -16.92 10.20
C LEU A 304 -8.27 -17.57 9.84
N ASP A 305 -8.70 -18.58 10.59
CA ASP A 305 -10.00 -19.23 10.41
C ASP A 305 -11.14 -18.23 10.63
N LYS A 306 -11.06 -17.41 11.68
CA LYS A 306 -12.05 -16.35 11.94
C LYS A 306 -12.10 -15.32 10.83
N ILE A 307 -10.94 -14.84 10.35
CA ILE A 307 -10.86 -13.92 9.21
C ILE A 307 -11.52 -14.54 7.98
N CYS A 308 -11.20 -15.80 7.67
CA CYS A 308 -11.78 -16.51 6.52
C CYS A 308 -13.29 -16.70 6.66
N MET A 309 -13.80 -16.93 7.87
CA MET A 309 -15.24 -16.99 8.14
C MET A 309 -15.90 -15.63 7.89
N GLN A 310 -15.33 -14.54 8.41
CA GLN A 310 -15.89 -13.19 8.23
C GLN A 310 -15.88 -12.75 6.77
N LEU A 311 -14.80 -13.04 6.02
CA LEU A 311 -14.71 -12.71 4.59
C LEU A 311 -15.70 -13.51 3.71
N LYS A 312 -16.17 -14.67 4.18
CA LYS A 312 -17.19 -15.47 3.48
C LYS A 312 -18.61 -15.13 3.94
N ALA A 313 -18.76 -14.39 5.03
CA ALA A 313 -20.06 -13.96 5.50
C ALA A 313 -20.67 -12.92 4.53
N PRO A 314 -22.01 -12.88 4.38
CA PRO A 314 -22.66 -11.84 3.60
C PRO A 314 -22.35 -10.46 4.17
N THR A 315 -22.12 -9.47 3.30
CA THR A 315 -21.91 -8.08 3.72
C THR A 315 -23.11 -7.59 4.55
N PRO A 316 -22.92 -7.06 5.78
CA PRO A 316 -24.01 -6.59 6.62
C PRO A 316 -24.91 -5.59 5.88
N PRO A 317 -26.25 -5.68 6.00
CA PRO A 317 -27.14 -4.72 5.38
C PRO A 317 -26.98 -3.33 6.01
N THR A 318 -27.32 -2.29 5.25
CA THR A 318 -27.38 -0.94 5.80
C THR A 318 -28.44 -0.90 6.91
N ARG A 319 -28.06 -0.50 8.13
CA ARG A 319 -29.04 -0.27 9.21
C ARG A 319 -29.99 0.83 8.72
N SER A 320 -31.28 0.51 8.54
CA SER A 320 -32.29 1.56 8.33
C SER A 320 -32.23 2.47 9.55
N ARG A 321 -32.23 3.79 9.34
CA ARG A 321 -32.40 4.72 10.46
C ARG A 321 -33.75 4.40 11.08
N GLY A 322 -33.75 3.69 12.20
CA GLY A 322 -34.91 3.58 13.05
C GLY A 322 -35.33 5.01 13.37
N THR A 323 -36.55 5.36 13.00
CA THR A 323 -37.24 6.54 13.52
C THR A 323 -37.24 6.43 15.04
N ARG A 324 -36.37 7.19 15.70
CA ARG A 324 -36.58 7.62 17.07
C ARG A 324 -37.38 8.91 17.04
#